data_AF-A0A5E4E9A4-F1
#
_entry.id   AF-A0A5E4E9A4-F1
#
_cell.length_a   1.000
_cell.length_b   1.000
_cell.length_c   1.000
_cell.angle_alpha   90.00
_cell.angle_beta   90.00
_cell.angle_gamma   90.00
#
_symmetry.space_group_name_H-M   'P 1'
#
loop_
_entity.id
_entity.type
_entity.pdbx_description
1 polymer ?
#
loop_
_entity_poly.entity_id
_entity_poly.type
_entity_poly.pdbx_seq_one_letter_code
_entity_poly.pdbx_strand_id
1 'polypeptide(L)'
;MKTYSGYVPPRKAILPDETGKAIIDMMKDVLMDVPILDLEFYMNRINLYQDELKFLGVGLGSDDVRRLVANWLNSLASPGMNKLCTFSLLTFINFCRGRNMIDEDWLDVVKDKRWVKTRQGYNAPKGSILLPSEIEAETGLKITNLPIVDQAFYGSRLGSFLSELRLLGVTYGLEEVQKSIAENMTLTSNLPSLTGSCGLLILKCIRCLGSGAAGLIIKIKYKPWIKTILGFKTPSETVLLDPRWGALFNALQVPAIEESYYGDAIRQFTDELNAIGVVVDSTGATKMIGARFNSLLSSSRLAPATTMLLLGCIRELIPNMSLQRSELKWLLCEKWLKTRHGYKTPGESIISGSNWGPISFFVDLPLIDDAHYGIGIYKFKDELQMLGVITDFERGASFVAKGLHSPIQPELFASDERCRKQMFETMKGYKIPQECVLFDPAWERILKRSDAPSIDESFYGTSIFLYENQLRDIGVKVDPLDVCSLLSGLLLSLSDRGVITSIYGFLNKFQWSPKDQDKCNFQVWIPGSKGTGVWANSQDCVLHDRKNLFSSRLFCLEKFYKKGLLPFLSSAFGVAENPSINDYLLLWNSWALRDNGQVTVAVLLLLGVCGRQLESTGRRYSEAELD
;
A
#
# COMPACT_ATOMS: atom_id res chain seq x y z
N MET A 1 39.58 -3.75 -89.25
CA MET A 1 39.34 -5.19 -89.01
C MET A 1 37.90 -5.50 -89.36
N LYS A 2 37.67 -6.57 -90.12
CA LYS A 2 36.34 -7.10 -90.43
C LYS A 2 35.84 -7.92 -89.23
N THR A 3 34.61 -7.70 -88.84
CA THR A 3 33.90 -8.32 -87.73
C THR A 3 32.53 -8.77 -88.21
N TYR A 4 31.86 -9.64 -87.45
CA TYR A 4 30.50 -10.07 -87.80
C TYR A 4 29.50 -8.91 -87.85
N SER A 5 29.75 -7.81 -87.12
CA SER A 5 28.93 -6.59 -87.09
C SER A 5 29.39 -5.47 -88.03
N GLY A 6 30.45 -5.68 -88.82
CA GLY A 6 30.95 -4.68 -89.78
C GLY A 6 32.47 -4.47 -89.74
N TYR A 7 32.94 -3.27 -90.08
CA TYR A 7 34.36 -2.92 -90.04
C TYR A 7 34.65 -1.98 -88.87
N VAL A 8 35.62 -2.34 -88.03
CA VAL A 8 36.06 -1.52 -86.89
C VAL A 8 37.59 -1.35 -86.86
N PRO A 9 38.12 -0.31 -86.20
CA PRO A 9 39.55 -0.20 -85.92
C PRO A 9 40.07 -1.39 -85.09
N PRO A 10 41.36 -1.80 -85.22
CA PRO A 10 41.92 -2.92 -84.46
C PRO A 10 41.68 -2.82 -82.96
N ARG A 11 41.89 -1.63 -82.37
CA ARG A 11 41.65 -1.35 -80.95
C ARG A 11 40.23 -1.56 -80.44
N LYS A 12 39.26 -1.69 -81.35
CA LYS A 12 37.87 -2.00 -81.00
C LYS A 12 37.54 -3.47 -81.23
N ALA A 13 38.29 -4.19 -82.07
CA ALA A 13 37.99 -5.58 -82.42
C ALA A 13 38.39 -6.54 -81.29
N ILE A 14 37.67 -7.66 -81.20
CA ILE A 14 37.93 -8.73 -80.22
C ILE A 14 38.05 -10.09 -80.91
N LEU A 15 39.01 -10.88 -80.44
CA LEU A 15 39.19 -12.29 -80.76
C LEU A 15 39.00 -13.13 -79.49
N PRO A 16 37.79 -13.63 -79.20
CA PRO A 16 37.50 -14.35 -77.97
C PRO A 16 37.98 -15.81 -78.05
N ASP A 17 38.49 -16.34 -76.93
CA ASP A 17 38.63 -17.79 -76.71
C ASP A 17 37.28 -18.42 -76.31
N GLU A 18 37.24 -19.72 -76.01
CA GLU A 18 36.00 -20.40 -75.60
C GLU A 18 35.35 -19.80 -74.35
N THR A 19 36.16 -19.36 -73.38
CA THR A 19 35.65 -18.70 -72.17
C THR A 19 35.11 -17.32 -72.50
N GLY A 20 35.78 -16.56 -73.36
CA GLY A 20 35.33 -15.27 -73.87
C GLY A 20 34.02 -15.38 -74.65
N LYS A 21 33.87 -16.40 -75.49
CA LYS A 21 32.60 -16.69 -76.18
C LYS A 21 31.48 -16.97 -75.18
N ALA A 22 31.74 -17.75 -74.14
CA ALA A 22 30.77 -18.02 -73.08
C ALA A 22 30.35 -16.76 -72.32
N ILE A 23 31.27 -15.82 -72.06
CA ILE A 23 30.94 -14.50 -71.47
C ILE A 23 30.02 -13.71 -72.40
N ILE A 24 30.33 -13.66 -73.69
CA ILE A 24 29.53 -12.91 -74.66
C ILE A 24 28.13 -13.52 -74.79
N ASP A 25 28.00 -14.84 -74.91
CA ASP A 25 26.70 -15.52 -75.01
C ASP A 25 25.86 -15.32 -73.74
N MET A 26 26.48 -15.35 -72.55
CA MET A 26 25.82 -15.02 -71.29
C MET A 26 25.21 -13.61 -71.29
N MET A 27 25.87 -12.66 -71.96
CA MET A 27 25.51 -11.25 -71.95
C MET A 27 24.70 -10.81 -73.17
N LYS A 28 24.37 -11.72 -74.10
CA LYS A 28 23.77 -11.40 -75.41
C LYS A 28 22.49 -10.57 -75.35
N ASP A 29 21.71 -10.72 -74.28
CA ASP A 29 20.44 -10.01 -74.12
C ASP A 29 20.63 -8.52 -73.76
N VAL A 30 21.84 -8.12 -73.39
CA VAL A 30 22.12 -6.76 -72.93
C VAL A 30 23.36 -6.13 -73.59
N LEU A 31 24.32 -6.97 -74.00
CA LEU A 31 25.54 -6.56 -74.67
C LEU A 31 25.29 -6.52 -76.19
N MET A 32 25.07 -5.31 -76.72
CA MET A 32 24.83 -5.10 -78.14
C MET A 32 26.13 -4.91 -78.91
N ASP A 33 26.22 -5.55 -80.08
CA ASP A 33 27.24 -5.31 -81.12
C ASP A 33 28.70 -5.43 -80.67
N VAL A 34 29.06 -6.50 -79.95
CA VAL A 34 30.47 -6.82 -79.69
C VAL A 34 31.17 -7.08 -81.04
N PRO A 35 32.21 -6.29 -81.39
CA PRO A 35 32.90 -6.40 -82.67
C PRO A 35 33.88 -7.59 -82.69
N ILE A 36 33.30 -8.80 -82.70
CA ILE A 36 34.03 -10.07 -82.79
C ILE A 36 34.56 -10.25 -84.20
N LEU A 37 35.86 -10.56 -84.33
CA LEU A 37 36.48 -10.82 -85.63
C LEU A 37 35.76 -11.93 -86.39
N ASP A 38 35.50 -11.67 -87.67
CA ASP A 38 34.87 -12.62 -88.58
C ASP A 38 35.90 -13.66 -89.02
N LEU A 39 35.90 -14.82 -88.36
CA LEU A 39 36.90 -15.86 -88.58
C LEU A 39 36.81 -16.43 -89.99
N GLU A 40 35.60 -16.52 -90.55
CA GLU A 40 35.38 -17.02 -91.91
C GLU A 40 35.97 -16.07 -92.95
N PHE A 41 35.75 -14.76 -92.79
CA PHE A 41 36.37 -13.74 -93.65
C PHE A 41 37.91 -13.86 -93.67
N TYR A 42 38.50 -14.22 -92.54
CA TYR A 42 39.95 -14.43 -92.42
C TYR A 42 40.40 -15.90 -92.61
N MET A 43 39.54 -16.77 -93.16
CA MET A 43 39.85 -18.17 -93.45
C MET A 43 40.40 -18.95 -92.24
N ASN A 44 39.97 -18.58 -91.03
CA ASN A 44 40.47 -19.09 -89.75
C ASN A 44 41.97 -18.90 -89.47
N ARG A 45 42.72 -18.22 -90.36
CA ARG A 45 44.17 -18.01 -90.23
C ARG A 45 44.53 -16.86 -89.30
N ILE A 46 43.58 -15.96 -89.01
CA ILE A 46 43.81 -14.81 -88.12
C ILE A 46 44.26 -15.23 -86.70
N ASN A 47 43.88 -16.43 -86.26
CA ASN A 47 44.34 -17.00 -84.99
C ASN A 47 45.85 -17.27 -84.92
N LEU A 48 46.56 -17.33 -86.06
CA LEU A 48 48.01 -17.51 -86.10
C LEU A 48 48.79 -16.23 -85.78
N TYR A 49 48.13 -15.08 -85.77
CA TYR A 49 48.76 -13.75 -85.65
C TYR A 49 48.44 -13.06 -84.32
N GLN A 50 48.33 -13.82 -83.23
CA GLN A 50 47.89 -13.25 -81.93
C GLN A 50 48.83 -12.14 -81.43
N ASP A 51 50.14 -12.29 -81.59
CA ASP A 51 51.11 -11.28 -81.13
C ASP A 51 50.98 -9.97 -81.93
N GLU A 52 50.80 -10.06 -83.25
CA GLU A 52 50.58 -8.89 -84.12
C GLU A 52 49.23 -8.23 -83.83
N LEU A 53 48.18 -9.02 -83.60
CA LEU A 53 46.85 -8.51 -83.24
C LEU A 53 46.91 -7.79 -81.89
N LYS A 54 47.61 -8.34 -80.90
CA LYS A 54 47.86 -7.71 -79.60
C LYS A 54 48.61 -6.39 -79.76
N PHE A 55 49.65 -6.38 -80.60
CA PHE A 55 50.42 -5.16 -80.91
C PHE A 55 49.56 -4.06 -81.54
N LEU A 56 48.64 -4.44 -82.43
CA LEU A 56 47.66 -3.53 -83.04
C LEU A 56 46.55 -3.09 -82.06
N GLY A 57 46.48 -3.71 -80.89
CA GLY A 57 45.54 -3.41 -79.81
C GLY A 57 44.20 -4.15 -79.92
N VAL A 58 44.11 -5.21 -80.73
CA VAL A 58 42.94 -6.10 -80.74
C VAL A 58 42.84 -6.80 -79.38
N GLY A 59 41.64 -6.84 -78.80
CA GLY A 59 41.41 -7.55 -77.55
C GLY A 59 41.45 -9.07 -77.78
N LEU A 60 42.20 -9.80 -76.96
CA LEU A 60 42.42 -11.24 -77.10
C LEU A 60 41.93 -12.01 -75.88
N GLY A 61 41.26 -13.14 -76.14
CA GLY A 61 40.88 -14.12 -75.14
C GLY A 61 39.83 -13.63 -74.14
N SER A 62 39.62 -14.40 -73.07
CA SER A 62 38.61 -14.11 -72.06
C SER A 62 38.91 -12.88 -71.21
N ASP A 63 40.17 -12.51 -71.03
CA ASP A 63 40.53 -11.38 -70.17
C ASP A 63 40.12 -10.03 -70.76
N ASP A 64 40.33 -9.83 -72.06
CA ASP A 64 39.92 -8.60 -72.73
C ASP A 64 38.41 -8.53 -72.92
N VAL A 65 37.76 -9.67 -73.16
CA VAL A 65 36.29 -9.77 -73.16
C VAL A 65 35.73 -9.42 -71.78
N ARG A 66 36.28 -10.00 -70.70
CA ARG A 66 35.90 -9.72 -69.32
C ARG A 66 36.05 -8.23 -69.01
N ARG A 67 37.19 -7.61 -69.37
CA ARG A 67 37.43 -6.18 -69.18
C ARG A 67 36.43 -5.32 -69.95
N LEU A 68 36.10 -5.67 -71.19
CA LEU A 68 35.07 -4.97 -71.96
C LEU A 68 33.72 -5.02 -71.25
N VAL A 69 33.28 -6.22 -70.86
CA VAL A 69 31.99 -6.43 -70.19
C VAL A 69 31.96 -5.73 -68.83
N ALA A 70 33.03 -5.81 -68.05
CA ALA A 70 33.17 -5.13 -66.77
C ALA A 70 33.06 -3.61 -66.93
N ASN A 71 33.76 -3.00 -67.90
CA ASN A 71 33.70 -1.57 -68.17
C ASN A 71 32.29 -1.12 -68.61
N TRP A 72 31.63 -1.92 -69.44
CA TRP A 72 30.28 -1.63 -69.88
C TRP A 72 29.25 -1.75 -68.74
N LEU A 73 29.33 -2.81 -67.93
CA LEU A 73 28.49 -2.94 -66.73
C LEU A 73 28.74 -1.81 -65.74
N ASN A 74 29.99 -1.38 -65.59
CA ASN A 74 30.37 -0.27 -64.75
C ASN A 74 29.74 1.05 -65.22
N SER A 75 29.63 1.30 -66.53
CA SER A 75 28.96 2.51 -67.04
C SER A 75 27.45 2.47 -66.81
N LEU A 76 26.85 1.27 -66.85
CA LEU A 76 25.42 1.08 -66.57
C LEU A 76 25.06 1.07 -65.09
N ALA A 77 26.02 0.81 -64.20
CA ALA A 77 25.86 0.83 -62.75
C ALA A 77 25.62 2.27 -62.24
N SER A 78 24.48 2.85 -62.62
CA SER A 78 24.06 4.21 -62.32
C SER A 78 22.58 4.26 -61.92
N PRO A 79 22.09 5.38 -61.35
CA PRO A 79 20.67 5.52 -61.03
C PRO A 79 19.81 5.34 -62.28
N GLY A 80 18.85 4.41 -62.22
CA GLY A 80 18.00 4.07 -63.37
C GLY A 80 18.34 2.74 -64.05
N MET A 81 19.35 2.01 -63.57
CA MET A 81 19.66 0.66 -64.05
C MET A 81 18.42 -0.24 -64.00
N ASN A 82 18.07 -0.84 -65.15
CA ASN A 82 16.88 -1.69 -65.27
C ASN A 82 17.13 -3.10 -64.69
N LYS A 83 16.06 -3.86 -64.49
CA LYS A 83 16.11 -5.23 -63.92
C LYS A 83 17.00 -6.17 -64.73
N LEU A 84 16.92 -6.09 -66.06
CA LEU A 84 17.67 -6.96 -66.98
C LEU A 84 19.17 -6.76 -66.80
N CYS A 85 19.63 -5.50 -66.86
CA CYS A 85 21.03 -5.14 -66.64
C CYS A 85 21.50 -5.55 -65.23
N THR A 86 20.67 -5.36 -64.20
CA THR A 86 21.00 -5.80 -62.83
C THR A 86 21.21 -7.31 -62.77
N PHE A 87 20.32 -8.12 -63.33
CA PHE A 87 20.49 -9.57 -63.32
C PHE A 87 21.70 -10.00 -64.13
N SER A 88 22.01 -9.34 -65.25
CA SER A 88 23.22 -9.61 -66.03
C SER A 88 24.50 -9.24 -65.26
N LEU A 89 24.50 -8.12 -64.52
CA LEU A 89 25.60 -7.77 -63.61
C LEU A 89 25.82 -8.87 -62.56
N LEU A 90 24.77 -9.32 -61.88
CA LEU A 90 24.86 -10.36 -60.85
C LEU A 90 25.29 -11.70 -61.45
N THR A 91 24.79 -12.04 -62.65
CA THR A 91 25.18 -13.26 -63.37
C THR A 91 26.66 -13.21 -63.76
N PHE A 92 27.14 -12.06 -64.24
CA PHE A 92 28.55 -11.84 -64.57
C PHE A 92 29.45 -11.94 -63.32
N ILE A 93 29.03 -11.38 -62.19
CA ILE A 93 29.75 -11.52 -60.90
C ILE A 93 29.83 -12.99 -60.50
N ASN A 94 28.73 -13.74 -60.58
CA ASN A 94 28.72 -15.17 -60.25
C ASN A 94 29.67 -15.96 -61.18
N PHE A 95 29.65 -15.66 -62.47
CA PHE A 95 30.55 -16.27 -63.47
C PHE A 95 32.02 -16.01 -63.14
N CYS A 96 32.38 -14.76 -62.86
CA CYS A 96 33.73 -14.36 -62.51
C CYS A 96 34.16 -15.00 -61.18
N ARG A 97 33.27 -15.05 -60.18
CA ARG A 97 33.52 -15.70 -58.89
C ARG A 97 33.84 -17.18 -59.06
N GLY A 98 33.03 -17.90 -59.83
CA GLY A 98 33.19 -19.35 -60.04
C GLY A 98 34.50 -19.74 -60.75
N ARG A 99 35.20 -18.78 -61.36
CA ARG A 99 36.50 -18.97 -62.03
C ARG A 99 37.65 -18.21 -61.39
N ASN A 100 37.46 -17.58 -60.23
CA ASN A 100 38.45 -16.70 -59.60
C ASN A 100 38.96 -15.57 -60.53
N MET A 101 38.08 -15.01 -61.35
CA MET A 101 38.38 -13.94 -62.32
C MET A 101 37.82 -12.56 -61.90
N ILE A 102 37.43 -12.40 -60.63
CA ILE A 102 36.93 -11.11 -60.15
C ILE A 102 38.08 -10.10 -60.13
N ASP A 103 37.81 -8.93 -60.68
CA ASP A 103 38.65 -7.75 -60.56
C ASP A 103 38.15 -6.95 -59.34
N GLU A 104 38.94 -6.95 -58.27
CA GLU A 104 38.54 -6.34 -56.99
C GLU A 104 38.40 -4.82 -57.10
N ASP A 105 39.25 -4.15 -57.89
CA ASP A 105 39.17 -2.70 -58.11
C ASP A 105 37.86 -2.35 -58.82
N TRP A 106 37.50 -3.11 -59.86
CA TRP A 106 36.21 -2.97 -60.52
C TRP A 106 35.05 -3.23 -59.56
N LEU A 107 35.15 -4.29 -58.77
CA LEU A 107 34.08 -4.70 -57.85
C LEU A 107 33.85 -3.61 -56.80
N ASP A 108 34.90 -3.02 -56.23
CA ASP A 108 34.79 -1.93 -55.26
C ASP A 108 34.12 -0.69 -55.85
N VAL A 109 34.43 -0.33 -57.11
CA VAL A 109 33.71 0.76 -57.81
C VAL A 109 32.22 0.44 -57.95
N VAL A 110 31.87 -0.80 -58.29
CA VAL A 110 30.46 -1.22 -58.43
C VAL A 110 29.75 -1.25 -57.07
N LYS A 111 30.45 -1.59 -55.97
CA LYS A 111 29.91 -1.59 -54.60
C LYS A 111 29.48 -0.21 -54.12
N ASP A 112 30.21 0.83 -54.51
CA ASP A 112 29.97 2.21 -54.07
C ASP A 112 29.02 2.98 -55.01
N LYS A 113 28.75 2.46 -56.21
CA LYS A 113 27.85 3.07 -57.20
C LYS A 113 26.37 2.89 -56.86
N ARG A 114 25.57 3.92 -57.14
CA ARG A 114 24.13 3.99 -56.81
C ARG A 114 23.23 3.37 -57.89
N TRP A 115 23.20 2.05 -57.99
CA TRP A 115 22.43 1.34 -59.03
C TRP A 115 21.40 0.34 -58.49
N VAL A 116 21.48 -0.04 -57.21
CA VAL A 116 20.47 -0.93 -56.62
C VAL A 116 19.20 -0.14 -56.36
N LYS A 117 18.08 -0.65 -56.89
CA LYS A 117 16.75 -0.10 -56.63
C LYS A 117 16.31 -0.48 -55.22
N THR A 118 16.07 0.55 -54.42
CA THR A 118 15.55 0.46 -53.05
C THR A 118 14.21 1.18 -52.98
N ARG A 119 13.50 0.97 -51.87
CA ARG A 119 12.27 1.69 -51.55
C ARG A 119 12.45 3.21 -51.39
N GLN A 120 13.70 3.67 -51.27
CA GLN A 120 14.08 5.08 -51.11
C GLN A 120 14.80 5.66 -52.34
N GLY A 121 14.75 4.97 -53.49
CA GLY A 121 15.43 5.38 -54.73
C GLY A 121 16.58 4.45 -55.12
N TYR A 122 17.55 4.95 -55.86
CA TYR A 122 18.74 4.17 -56.26
C TYR A 122 19.90 4.44 -55.32
N ASN A 123 20.43 3.38 -54.72
CA ASN A 123 21.43 3.44 -53.66
C ASN A 123 22.58 2.46 -53.96
N ALA A 124 23.69 2.64 -53.23
CA ALA A 124 24.81 1.71 -53.31
C ALA A 124 24.42 0.36 -52.70
N PRO A 125 24.81 -0.78 -53.29
CA PRO A 125 24.59 -2.08 -52.66
C PRO A 125 25.22 -2.15 -51.27
N LYS A 126 26.42 -1.58 -51.11
CA LYS A 126 27.12 -1.48 -49.83
C LYS A 126 26.30 -0.67 -48.82
N GLY A 127 25.96 -1.29 -47.70
CA GLY A 127 25.15 -0.68 -46.64
C GLY A 127 23.64 -0.69 -46.90
N SER A 128 23.19 -1.26 -48.02
CA SER A 128 21.77 -1.58 -48.23
C SER A 128 21.40 -2.86 -47.48
N ILE A 129 20.14 -2.97 -47.06
CA ILE A 129 19.59 -4.15 -46.39
C ILE A 129 18.51 -4.83 -47.24
N LEU A 130 18.46 -6.16 -47.15
CA LEU A 130 17.42 -6.98 -47.76
C LEU A 130 16.59 -7.65 -46.66
N LEU A 131 15.31 -7.29 -46.58
CA LEU A 131 14.35 -7.88 -45.64
C LEU A 131 13.56 -9.00 -46.32
N PRO A 132 13.18 -10.08 -45.61
CA PRO A 132 12.56 -11.25 -46.20
C PRO A 132 11.09 -11.05 -46.60
N SER A 133 10.41 -10.01 -46.11
CA SER A 133 9.02 -9.73 -46.45
C SER A 133 8.74 -8.24 -46.67
N GLU A 134 7.71 -7.96 -47.47
CA GLU A 134 7.27 -6.58 -47.73
C GLU A 134 6.75 -5.87 -46.48
N ILE A 135 6.10 -6.61 -45.58
CA ILE A 135 5.63 -6.07 -44.29
C ILE A 135 6.81 -5.61 -43.43
N GLU A 136 7.88 -6.39 -43.39
CA GLU A 136 9.10 -5.99 -42.68
C GLU A 136 9.80 -4.81 -43.36
N ALA A 137 9.80 -4.76 -44.70
CA ALA A 137 10.33 -3.62 -45.44
C ALA A 137 9.58 -2.32 -45.10
N GLU A 138 8.25 -2.33 -45.13
CA GLU A 138 7.42 -1.19 -44.73
C GLU A 138 7.63 -0.78 -43.27
N THR A 139 7.79 -1.78 -42.38
CA THR A 139 8.09 -1.55 -40.97
C THR A 139 9.46 -0.90 -40.79
N GLY A 140 10.47 -1.37 -41.52
CA GLY A 140 11.84 -0.85 -41.52
C GLY A 140 11.91 0.62 -41.94
N LEU A 141 11.18 1.00 -43.00
CA LEU A 141 11.14 2.39 -43.48
C LEU A 141 10.65 3.40 -42.43
N LYS A 142 9.87 2.95 -41.45
CA LYS A 142 9.36 3.82 -40.36
C LYS A 142 10.37 4.02 -39.23
N ILE A 143 11.37 3.15 -39.10
CA ILE A 143 12.29 3.13 -37.94
C ILE A 143 13.76 3.36 -38.29
N THR A 144 14.14 3.20 -39.57
CA THR A 144 15.53 3.39 -40.02
C THR A 144 15.58 4.11 -41.36
N ASN A 145 16.68 4.84 -41.56
CA ASN A 145 17.01 5.47 -42.85
C ASN A 145 17.88 4.56 -43.74
N LEU A 146 18.09 3.29 -43.36
CA LEU A 146 18.86 2.36 -44.20
C LEU A 146 18.15 2.12 -45.55
N PRO A 147 18.92 1.98 -46.64
CA PRO A 147 18.35 1.65 -47.94
C PRO A 147 17.82 0.21 -47.96
N ILE A 148 16.51 0.05 -48.11
CA ILE A 148 15.86 -1.27 -48.16
C ILE A 148 15.64 -1.68 -49.61
N VAL A 149 16.26 -2.77 -50.04
CA VAL A 149 16.15 -3.27 -51.41
C VAL A 149 14.70 -3.55 -51.79
N ASP A 150 14.29 -3.08 -52.98
CA ASP A 150 12.91 -3.17 -53.46
C ASP A 150 12.64 -4.54 -54.08
N GLN A 151 12.17 -5.48 -53.26
CA GLN A 151 11.83 -6.82 -53.74
C GLN A 151 10.66 -6.83 -54.72
N ALA A 152 9.64 -5.99 -54.53
CA ALA A 152 8.55 -5.83 -55.50
C ALA A 152 9.07 -5.40 -56.89
N PHE A 153 10.10 -4.55 -56.94
CA PHE A 153 10.77 -4.23 -58.19
C PHE A 153 11.49 -5.46 -58.77
N TYR A 154 12.38 -6.14 -58.05
CA TYR A 154 13.16 -7.22 -58.66
C TYR A 154 12.40 -8.55 -58.84
N GLY A 155 11.34 -8.78 -58.07
CA GLY A 155 10.60 -10.04 -58.02
C GLY A 155 11.39 -11.17 -57.36
N SER A 156 10.81 -12.37 -57.37
CA SER A 156 11.38 -13.57 -56.71
C SER A 156 12.75 -13.98 -57.24
N ARG A 157 13.08 -13.61 -58.48
CA ARG A 157 14.38 -13.90 -59.11
C ARG A 157 15.56 -13.29 -58.35
N LEU A 158 15.37 -12.22 -57.57
CA LEU A 158 16.45 -11.65 -56.76
C LEU A 158 17.02 -12.67 -55.75
N GLY A 159 16.17 -13.58 -55.25
CA GLY A 159 16.57 -14.61 -54.29
C GLY A 159 17.61 -15.60 -54.81
N SER A 160 17.79 -15.74 -56.14
CA SER A 160 18.84 -16.60 -56.71
C SER A 160 20.22 -15.96 -56.68
N PHE A 161 20.33 -14.69 -56.27
CA PHE A 161 21.58 -13.92 -56.30
C PHE A 161 22.03 -13.43 -54.92
N LEU A 162 21.58 -14.07 -53.82
CA LEU A 162 21.90 -13.63 -52.47
C LEU A 162 23.41 -13.61 -52.20
N SER A 163 24.16 -14.58 -52.71
CA SER A 163 25.61 -14.66 -52.52
C SER A 163 26.37 -13.53 -53.22
N GLU A 164 25.92 -13.11 -54.41
CA GLU A 164 26.46 -11.99 -55.18
C GLU A 164 26.11 -10.66 -54.51
N LEU A 165 24.87 -10.52 -54.02
CA LEU A 165 24.45 -9.36 -53.24
C LEU A 165 25.27 -9.22 -51.96
N ARG A 166 25.58 -10.34 -51.28
CA ARG A 166 26.50 -10.34 -50.11
C ARG A 166 27.86 -9.77 -50.47
N LEU A 167 28.41 -10.25 -51.58
CA LEU A 167 29.73 -9.86 -52.07
C LEU A 167 29.76 -8.38 -52.47
N LEU A 168 28.64 -7.82 -52.91
CA LEU A 168 28.47 -6.40 -53.18
C LEU A 168 28.21 -5.53 -51.92
N GLY A 169 28.11 -6.14 -50.74
CA GLY A 169 27.90 -5.44 -49.47
C GLY A 169 26.44 -5.19 -49.10
N VAL A 170 25.49 -5.87 -49.73
CA VAL A 170 24.09 -5.91 -49.28
C VAL A 170 24.01 -6.84 -48.07
N THR A 171 23.52 -6.31 -46.95
CA THR A 171 23.31 -7.09 -45.74
C THR A 171 21.97 -7.83 -45.81
N TYR A 172 21.97 -9.11 -45.51
CA TYR A 172 20.76 -9.93 -45.41
C TYR A 172 20.93 -10.98 -44.33
N GLY A 173 19.81 -11.54 -43.86
CA GLY A 173 19.79 -12.46 -42.73
C GLY A 173 19.33 -11.76 -41.45
N LEU A 174 18.62 -12.52 -40.61
CA LEU A 174 17.85 -11.97 -39.50
C LEU A 174 18.72 -11.15 -38.53
N GLU A 175 19.83 -11.71 -38.07
CA GLU A 175 20.70 -11.09 -37.06
C GLU A 175 21.47 -9.88 -37.60
N GLU A 176 22.09 -10.02 -38.77
CA GLU A 176 22.89 -8.94 -39.39
C GLU A 176 22.01 -7.73 -39.71
N VAL A 177 20.84 -7.95 -40.29
CA VAL A 177 19.91 -6.86 -40.64
C VAL A 177 19.39 -6.18 -39.38
N GLN A 178 19.01 -6.93 -38.34
CA GLN A 178 18.52 -6.33 -37.09
C GLN A 178 19.60 -5.51 -36.39
N LYS A 179 20.86 -5.97 -36.43
CA LYS A 179 21.99 -5.19 -35.91
C LYS A 179 22.18 -3.88 -36.70
N SER A 180 22.18 -3.95 -38.04
CA SER A 180 22.28 -2.76 -38.89
C SER A 180 21.14 -1.77 -38.62
N ILE A 181 19.89 -2.26 -38.52
CA ILE A 181 18.72 -1.43 -38.19
C ILE A 181 18.90 -0.75 -36.83
N ALA A 182 19.37 -1.49 -35.82
CA ALA A 182 19.53 -0.97 -34.47
C ALA A 182 20.59 0.14 -34.39
N GLU A 183 21.70 0.00 -35.11
CA GLU A 183 22.77 1.00 -35.19
C GLU A 183 22.33 2.26 -35.95
N ASN A 184 21.46 2.11 -36.95
CA ASN A 184 20.98 3.19 -37.82
C ASN A 184 19.53 3.60 -37.54
N MET A 185 19.05 3.37 -36.32
CA MET A 185 17.67 3.65 -35.97
C MET A 185 17.44 5.15 -35.79
N THR A 186 16.55 5.71 -36.60
CA THR A 186 16.17 7.12 -36.61
C THR A 186 14.80 7.26 -35.94
N LEU A 187 14.78 7.04 -34.64
CA LEU A 187 13.58 7.21 -33.80
C LEU A 187 13.18 8.69 -33.78
N THR A 188 12.36 9.09 -34.75
CA THR A 188 11.82 10.45 -34.88
C THR A 188 11.10 10.87 -33.60
N SER A 189 10.90 12.17 -33.39
CA SER A 189 10.16 12.70 -32.24
C SER A 189 8.70 12.22 -32.15
N ASN A 190 8.16 11.64 -33.23
CA ASN A 190 6.77 11.19 -33.33
C ASN A 190 6.60 9.68 -33.07
N LEU A 191 7.22 9.18 -32.01
CA LEU A 191 7.14 7.77 -31.57
C LEU A 191 5.71 7.21 -31.37
N PRO A 192 4.68 8.01 -31.00
CA PRO A 192 3.28 7.55 -30.97
C PRO A 192 2.68 7.17 -32.33
N SER A 193 3.36 7.42 -33.45
CA SER A 193 2.90 7.01 -34.79
C SER A 193 3.38 5.60 -35.20
N LEU A 194 4.19 4.94 -34.37
CA LEU A 194 4.73 3.62 -34.64
C LEU A 194 3.64 2.55 -34.57
N THR A 195 3.60 1.67 -35.56
CA THR A 195 2.71 0.50 -35.58
C THR A 195 3.18 -0.60 -34.62
N GLY A 196 2.31 -1.54 -34.25
CA GLY A 196 2.67 -2.70 -33.42
C GLY A 196 3.89 -3.47 -33.96
N SER A 197 3.94 -3.68 -35.28
CA SER A 197 5.08 -4.30 -35.98
C SER A 197 6.39 -3.55 -35.80
N CYS A 198 6.35 -2.21 -35.73
CA CYS A 198 7.55 -1.40 -35.45
C CYS A 198 8.05 -1.63 -34.03
N GLY A 199 7.13 -1.68 -33.05
CA GLY A 199 7.48 -1.98 -31.66
C GLY A 199 8.11 -3.36 -31.50
N LEU A 200 7.54 -4.38 -32.16
CA LEU A 200 8.12 -5.73 -32.17
C LEU A 200 9.50 -5.77 -32.83
N LEU A 201 9.72 -5.03 -33.92
CA LEU A 201 11.03 -4.97 -34.56
C LEU A 201 12.08 -4.30 -33.66
N ILE A 202 11.70 -3.27 -32.90
CA ILE A 202 12.59 -2.66 -31.88
C ILE A 202 12.99 -3.71 -30.83
N LEU A 203 12.04 -4.50 -30.33
CA LEU A 203 12.32 -5.54 -29.35
C LEU A 203 13.21 -6.66 -29.93
N LYS A 204 12.99 -7.06 -31.19
CA LYS A 204 13.89 -7.98 -31.92
C LYS A 204 15.32 -7.43 -32.02
N CYS A 205 15.48 -6.14 -32.34
CA CYS A 205 16.78 -5.49 -32.35
C CYS A 205 17.47 -5.51 -30.99
N ILE A 206 16.74 -5.28 -29.89
CA ILE A 206 17.29 -5.35 -28.52
C ILE A 206 17.76 -6.78 -28.22
N ARG A 207 16.95 -7.79 -28.55
CA ARG A 207 17.29 -9.21 -28.40
C ARG A 207 18.59 -9.55 -29.11
N CYS A 208 18.70 -9.18 -30.40
CA CYS A 208 19.88 -9.48 -31.21
C CYS A 208 21.14 -8.76 -30.74
N LEU A 209 21.01 -7.52 -30.24
CA LEU A 209 22.16 -6.80 -29.70
C LEU A 209 22.61 -7.31 -28.32
N GLY A 210 21.72 -7.94 -27.55
CA GLY A 210 22.01 -8.43 -26.20
C GLY A 210 22.60 -7.33 -25.31
N SER A 211 23.80 -7.57 -24.76
CA SER A 211 24.51 -6.59 -23.92
C SER A 211 24.89 -5.30 -24.66
N GLY A 212 25.01 -5.33 -25.99
CA GLY A 212 25.25 -4.15 -26.83
C GLY A 212 24.04 -3.22 -26.98
N ALA A 213 22.85 -3.63 -26.52
CA ALA A 213 21.61 -2.88 -26.69
C ALA A 213 21.51 -1.60 -25.84
N ALA A 214 22.43 -1.37 -24.90
CA ALA A 214 22.36 -0.26 -23.94
C ALA A 214 22.17 1.11 -24.62
N GLY A 215 22.90 1.37 -25.72
CA GLY A 215 22.78 2.61 -26.48
C GLY A 215 21.41 2.80 -27.13
N LEU A 216 20.77 1.72 -27.58
CA LEU A 216 19.41 1.74 -28.12
C LEU A 216 18.38 1.94 -27.00
N ILE A 217 18.51 1.19 -25.91
CA ILE A 217 17.60 1.25 -24.76
C ILE A 217 17.53 2.68 -24.20
N ILE A 218 18.67 3.35 -24.03
CA ILE A 218 18.71 4.74 -23.52
C ILE A 218 17.93 5.70 -24.43
N LYS A 219 17.95 5.50 -25.77
CA LYS A 219 17.23 6.36 -26.72
C LYS A 219 15.70 6.20 -26.67
N ILE A 220 15.20 5.03 -26.26
CA ILE A 220 13.76 4.71 -26.31
C ILE A 220 13.09 4.69 -24.93
N LYS A 221 13.85 4.43 -23.86
CA LYS A 221 13.32 4.18 -22.51
C LYS A 221 12.47 5.32 -21.96
N TYR A 222 12.79 6.56 -22.32
CA TYR A 222 12.11 7.76 -21.82
C TYR A 222 11.11 8.37 -22.81
N LYS A 223 10.84 7.70 -23.94
CA LYS A 223 9.92 8.20 -24.95
C LYS A 223 8.59 7.43 -24.89
N PRO A 224 7.44 8.08 -25.11
CA PRO A 224 6.16 7.39 -25.12
C PRO A 224 5.92 6.69 -26.47
N TRP A 225 6.04 5.36 -26.49
CA TRP A 225 5.81 4.55 -27.70
C TRP A 225 5.15 3.20 -27.44
N ILE A 226 5.02 2.80 -26.18
CA ILE A 226 4.31 1.58 -25.81
C ILE A 226 2.81 1.89 -25.85
N LYS A 227 2.06 1.20 -26.73
CA LYS A 227 0.61 1.29 -26.80
C LYS A 227 0.00 0.52 -25.63
N THR A 228 -0.83 1.22 -24.88
CA THR A 228 -1.60 0.67 -23.75
C THR A 228 -3.08 0.92 -23.97
N ILE A 229 -3.90 0.31 -23.09
CA ILE A 229 -5.34 0.61 -22.99
C ILE A 229 -5.62 2.09 -22.69
N LEU A 230 -4.63 2.85 -22.22
CA LEU A 230 -4.72 4.30 -21.92
C LEU A 230 -3.91 5.16 -22.90
N GLY A 231 -3.71 4.68 -24.13
CA GLY A 231 -2.94 5.36 -25.17
C GLY A 231 -1.43 5.05 -25.10
N PHE A 232 -0.61 5.89 -25.71
CA PHE A 232 0.85 5.69 -25.75
C PHE A 232 1.51 6.20 -24.48
N LYS A 233 2.36 5.38 -23.86
CA LYS A 233 3.04 5.65 -22.59
C LYS A 233 4.52 5.31 -22.66
N THR A 234 5.29 5.86 -21.72
CA THR A 234 6.72 5.52 -21.58
C THR A 234 6.85 4.11 -20.99
N PRO A 235 7.84 3.29 -21.41
CA PRO A 235 8.02 1.94 -20.91
C PRO A 235 7.92 1.78 -19.39
N SER A 236 8.54 2.67 -18.61
CA SER A 236 8.53 2.65 -17.13
C SER A 236 7.15 2.83 -16.48
N GLU A 237 6.18 3.38 -17.21
CA GLU A 237 4.81 3.58 -16.74
C GLU A 237 3.87 2.42 -17.11
N THR A 238 4.39 1.42 -17.82
CA THR A 238 3.58 0.36 -18.41
C THR A 238 3.83 -0.99 -17.77
N VAL A 239 2.84 -1.86 -17.86
CA VAL A 239 2.87 -3.23 -17.37
C VAL A 239 2.44 -4.18 -18.49
N LEU A 240 3.16 -5.29 -18.66
CA LEU A 240 2.73 -6.37 -19.54
C LEU A 240 1.47 -7.01 -18.96
N LEU A 241 0.42 -7.18 -19.77
CA LEU A 241 -0.87 -7.65 -19.30
C LEU A 241 -0.76 -9.09 -18.79
N ASP A 242 -0.85 -9.21 -17.47
CA ASP A 242 -1.06 -10.47 -16.80
C ASP A 242 -2.57 -10.67 -16.61
N PRO A 243 -3.18 -11.74 -17.16
CA PRO A 243 -4.59 -12.04 -16.97
C PRO A 243 -4.99 -12.08 -15.49
N ARG A 244 -4.05 -12.44 -14.61
CA ARG A 244 -4.25 -12.44 -13.15
C ARG A 244 -4.59 -11.06 -12.59
N TRP A 245 -4.11 -9.98 -13.20
CA TRP A 245 -4.31 -8.61 -12.71
C TRP A 245 -5.22 -7.78 -13.62
N GLY A 246 -5.70 -8.35 -14.74
CA GLY A 246 -6.39 -7.61 -15.80
C GLY A 246 -7.61 -6.81 -15.33
N ALA A 247 -8.45 -7.39 -14.47
CA ALA A 247 -9.61 -6.68 -13.91
C ALA A 247 -9.20 -5.46 -13.07
N LEU A 248 -8.14 -5.59 -12.26
CA LEU A 248 -7.60 -4.49 -11.44
C LEU A 248 -6.95 -3.40 -12.30
N PHE A 249 -6.25 -3.77 -13.36
CA PHE A 249 -5.68 -2.79 -14.28
C PHE A 249 -6.76 -1.91 -14.92
N ASN A 250 -7.89 -2.50 -15.30
CA ASN A 250 -9.03 -1.76 -15.83
C ASN A 250 -9.66 -0.86 -14.76
N ALA A 251 -9.95 -1.39 -13.56
CA ALA A 251 -10.59 -0.65 -12.49
C ALA A 251 -9.77 0.57 -12.01
N LEU A 252 -8.45 0.44 -11.96
CA LEU A 252 -7.53 1.48 -11.48
C LEU A 252 -6.87 2.29 -12.60
N GLN A 253 -7.28 2.06 -13.85
CA GLN A 253 -6.67 2.69 -15.02
C GLN A 253 -5.13 2.58 -14.97
N VAL A 254 -4.63 1.35 -14.81
CA VAL A 254 -3.20 1.03 -14.93
C VAL A 254 -2.86 0.90 -16.43
N PRO A 255 -1.77 1.52 -16.93
CA PRO A 255 -1.40 1.44 -18.35
C PRO A 255 -0.88 0.06 -18.76
N ALA A 256 -1.76 -0.94 -18.87
CA ALA A 256 -1.42 -2.26 -19.36
C ALA A 256 -1.21 -2.25 -20.89
N ILE A 257 -0.16 -2.94 -21.36
CA ILE A 257 0.14 -3.11 -22.78
C ILE A 257 -1.08 -3.71 -23.49
N GLU A 258 -1.46 -3.10 -24.61
CA GLU A 258 -2.59 -3.54 -25.41
C GLU A 258 -2.17 -4.70 -26.33
N GLU A 259 -2.44 -5.93 -25.92
CA GLU A 259 -2.02 -7.13 -26.66
C GLU A 259 -2.67 -7.22 -28.04
N SER A 260 -3.90 -6.76 -28.24
CA SER A 260 -4.55 -6.68 -29.55
C SER A 260 -3.79 -5.82 -30.56
N TYR A 261 -2.99 -4.85 -30.09
CA TYR A 261 -2.22 -3.96 -30.94
C TYR A 261 -0.90 -4.59 -31.42
N TYR A 262 -0.25 -5.39 -30.58
CA TYR A 262 1.02 -6.04 -30.89
C TYR A 262 0.87 -7.50 -31.32
N GLY A 263 -0.27 -8.13 -31.03
CA GLY A 263 -0.48 -9.57 -31.08
C GLY A 263 0.22 -10.31 -29.94
N ASP A 264 -0.07 -11.61 -29.82
CA ASP A 264 0.47 -12.49 -28.77
C ASP A 264 2.01 -12.57 -28.77
N ALA A 265 2.64 -12.22 -29.90
CA ALA A 265 4.09 -12.16 -30.05
C ALA A 265 4.77 -11.26 -29.02
N ILE A 266 4.09 -10.23 -28.49
CA ILE A 266 4.65 -9.33 -27.47
C ILE A 266 5.08 -10.07 -26.20
N ARG A 267 4.36 -11.13 -25.82
CA ARG A 267 4.66 -11.97 -24.64
C ARG A 267 5.97 -12.75 -24.79
N GLN A 268 6.49 -12.89 -26.00
CA GLN A 268 7.77 -13.53 -26.24
C GLN A 268 8.95 -12.62 -25.88
N PHE A 269 8.74 -11.32 -25.64
CA PHE A 269 9.79 -10.31 -25.42
C PHE A 269 9.91 -9.84 -23.97
N THR A 270 9.61 -10.70 -23.00
CA THR A 270 9.57 -10.36 -21.57
C THR A 270 10.90 -9.77 -21.07
N ASP A 271 12.04 -10.34 -21.46
CA ASP A 271 13.35 -9.86 -21.02
C ASP A 271 13.69 -8.50 -21.63
N GLU A 272 13.37 -8.29 -22.91
CA GLU A 272 13.58 -7.02 -23.59
C GLU A 272 12.67 -5.92 -23.05
N LEU A 273 11.41 -6.25 -22.78
CA LEU A 273 10.43 -5.37 -22.14
C LEU A 273 10.90 -4.95 -20.75
N ASN A 274 11.39 -5.89 -19.95
CA ASN A 274 11.96 -5.59 -18.64
C ASN A 274 13.21 -4.69 -18.75
N ALA A 275 14.09 -4.96 -19.72
CA ALA A 275 15.30 -4.17 -19.93
C ALA A 275 15.01 -2.69 -20.28
N ILE A 276 13.91 -2.43 -21.01
CA ILE A 276 13.47 -1.05 -21.31
C ILE A 276 12.65 -0.44 -20.17
N GLY A 277 12.33 -1.18 -19.11
CA GLY A 277 11.65 -0.70 -17.90
C GLY A 277 10.16 -1.01 -17.81
N VAL A 278 9.60 -1.79 -18.74
CA VAL A 278 8.23 -2.29 -18.60
C VAL A 278 8.16 -3.25 -17.42
N VAL A 279 7.12 -3.13 -16.61
CA VAL A 279 6.84 -4.06 -15.52
C VAL A 279 6.33 -5.37 -16.11
N VAL A 280 7.03 -6.47 -15.85
CA VAL A 280 6.65 -7.80 -16.39
C VAL A 280 6.38 -8.85 -15.31
N ASP A 281 6.81 -8.61 -14.07
CA ASP A 281 6.67 -9.55 -12.96
C ASP A 281 5.55 -9.14 -11.98
N SER A 282 5.06 -10.12 -11.21
CA SER A 282 3.97 -9.91 -10.24
C SER A 282 4.30 -8.87 -9.16
N THR A 283 5.56 -8.81 -8.72
CA THR A 283 5.99 -7.88 -7.66
C THR A 283 6.01 -6.46 -8.17
N GLY A 284 6.49 -6.24 -9.38
CA GLY A 284 6.40 -4.95 -10.05
C GLY A 284 4.94 -4.57 -10.31
N ALA A 285 4.09 -5.51 -10.76
CA ALA A 285 2.68 -5.25 -11.06
C ALA A 285 1.91 -4.79 -9.82
N THR A 286 2.06 -5.49 -8.69
CA THR A 286 1.45 -5.11 -7.40
C THR A 286 1.92 -3.74 -6.91
N LYS A 287 3.21 -3.42 -7.05
CA LYS A 287 3.74 -2.08 -6.73
C LYS A 287 3.13 -1.00 -7.63
N MET A 288 3.01 -1.26 -8.93
CA MET A 288 2.42 -0.31 -9.88
C MET A 288 0.93 -0.09 -9.60
N ILE A 289 0.17 -1.15 -9.32
CA ILE A 289 -1.22 -1.09 -8.87
C ILE A 289 -1.34 -0.22 -7.61
N GLY A 290 -0.54 -0.51 -6.58
CA GLY A 290 -0.54 0.27 -5.33
C GLY A 290 -0.20 1.74 -5.53
N ALA A 291 0.78 2.05 -6.39
CA ALA A 291 1.14 3.43 -6.74
C ALA A 291 -0.01 4.17 -7.45
N ARG A 292 -0.70 3.50 -8.39
CA ARG A 292 -1.86 4.07 -9.09
C ARG A 292 -3.04 4.28 -8.14
N PHE A 293 -3.31 3.32 -7.27
CA PHE A 293 -4.31 3.45 -6.22
C PHE A 293 -4.04 4.67 -5.31
N ASN A 294 -2.80 4.84 -4.84
CA ASN A 294 -2.41 5.98 -4.01
C ASN A 294 -2.52 7.32 -4.75
N SER A 295 -2.22 7.34 -6.05
CA SER A 295 -2.40 8.51 -6.90
C SER A 295 -3.89 8.89 -7.03
N LEU A 296 -4.78 7.90 -7.20
CA LEU A 296 -6.23 8.12 -7.25
C LEU A 296 -6.76 8.65 -5.90
N LEU A 297 -6.31 8.07 -4.80
CA LEU A 297 -6.65 8.56 -3.46
C LEU A 297 -6.26 10.03 -3.25
N SER A 298 -5.07 10.43 -3.69
CA SER A 298 -4.54 11.78 -3.53
C SER A 298 -5.26 12.82 -4.40
N SER A 299 -5.74 12.43 -5.58
CA SER A 299 -6.28 13.36 -6.59
C SER A 299 -7.78 13.63 -6.44
N SER A 300 -8.58 12.64 -6.05
CA SER A 300 -10.05 12.78 -6.06
C SER A 300 -10.78 12.03 -4.96
N ARG A 301 -10.07 11.25 -4.12
CA ARG A 301 -10.64 10.19 -3.26
C ARG A 301 -11.39 9.16 -4.12
N LEU A 302 -11.42 7.89 -3.69
CA LEU A 302 -12.09 6.86 -4.49
C LEU A 302 -13.59 7.09 -4.53
N ALA A 303 -14.13 7.26 -5.73
CA ALA A 303 -15.57 7.32 -5.94
C ALA A 303 -16.22 5.98 -5.55
N PRO A 304 -17.47 5.98 -5.05
CA PRO A 304 -18.19 4.76 -4.66
C PRO A 304 -18.19 3.69 -5.77
N ALA A 305 -18.43 4.09 -7.01
CA ALA A 305 -18.44 3.17 -8.15
C ALA A 305 -17.08 2.48 -8.36
N THR A 306 -15.97 3.22 -8.25
CA THR A 306 -14.61 2.67 -8.34
C THR A 306 -14.32 1.72 -7.18
N THR A 307 -14.76 2.05 -5.97
CA THR A 307 -14.66 1.14 -4.81
C THR A 307 -15.40 -0.17 -5.04
N MET A 308 -16.63 -0.10 -5.57
CA MET A 308 -17.43 -1.30 -5.85
C MET A 308 -16.81 -2.16 -6.95
N LEU A 309 -16.27 -1.54 -8.01
CA LEU A 309 -15.51 -2.24 -9.05
C LEU A 309 -14.27 -2.92 -8.47
N LEU A 310 -13.50 -2.21 -7.64
CA LEU A 310 -12.31 -2.74 -6.99
C LEU A 310 -12.63 -3.97 -6.12
N LEU A 311 -13.69 -3.91 -5.31
CA LEU A 311 -14.16 -5.05 -4.50
C LEU A 311 -14.63 -6.21 -5.39
N GLY A 312 -15.29 -5.91 -6.51
CA GLY A 312 -15.63 -6.90 -7.54
C GLY A 312 -14.41 -7.58 -8.13
N CYS A 313 -13.35 -6.84 -8.46
CA CYS A 313 -12.11 -7.41 -8.92
C CYS A 313 -11.47 -8.29 -7.85
N ILE A 314 -11.43 -7.83 -6.59
CA ILE A 314 -10.87 -8.62 -5.47
C ILE A 314 -11.62 -9.94 -5.30
N ARG A 315 -12.95 -9.94 -5.40
CA ARG A 315 -13.77 -11.16 -5.39
C ARG A 315 -13.32 -12.18 -6.42
N GLU A 316 -13.08 -11.75 -7.66
CA GLU A 316 -12.64 -12.66 -8.74
C GLU A 316 -11.23 -13.20 -8.51
N LEU A 317 -10.41 -12.46 -7.76
CA LEU A 317 -9.03 -12.83 -7.47
C LEU A 317 -8.91 -13.83 -6.31
N ILE A 318 -9.83 -13.80 -5.34
CA ILE A 318 -9.78 -14.65 -4.14
C ILE A 318 -9.80 -16.16 -4.46
N PRO A 319 -10.74 -16.71 -5.27
CA PRO A 319 -10.79 -18.14 -5.55
C PRO A 319 -9.68 -18.63 -6.47
N ASN A 320 -9.17 -17.74 -7.34
CA ASN A 320 -8.26 -18.08 -8.42
C ASN A 320 -6.78 -17.94 -8.05
N MET A 321 -6.46 -17.44 -6.85
CA MET A 321 -5.08 -17.20 -6.40
C MET A 321 -4.85 -17.66 -4.96
N SER A 322 -3.65 -18.16 -4.69
CA SER A 322 -3.02 -18.16 -3.37
C SER A 322 -2.57 -16.74 -2.99
N LEU A 323 -3.45 -15.75 -3.13
CA LEU A 323 -3.15 -14.34 -2.95
C LEU A 323 -2.71 -14.11 -1.50
N GLN A 324 -1.45 -13.74 -1.30
CA GLN A 324 -0.96 -13.49 0.04
C GLN A 324 -1.41 -12.10 0.47
N ARG A 325 -1.85 -11.95 1.72
CA ARG A 325 -2.22 -10.65 2.32
C ARG A 325 -1.13 -9.58 2.11
N SER A 326 0.13 -9.98 1.98
CA SER A 326 1.28 -9.13 1.65
C SER A 326 1.17 -8.43 0.29
N GLU A 327 0.59 -9.07 -0.73
CA GLU A 327 0.42 -8.52 -2.08
C GLU A 327 -0.66 -7.41 -2.14
N LEU A 328 -1.60 -7.43 -1.19
CA LEU A 328 -2.64 -6.42 -1.03
C LEU A 328 -2.32 -5.39 0.06
N LYS A 329 -1.06 -5.31 0.53
CA LYS A 329 -0.66 -4.39 1.60
C LYS A 329 -1.07 -2.93 1.32
N TRP A 330 -1.03 -2.51 0.06
CA TRP A 330 -1.46 -1.18 -0.38
C TRP A 330 -2.95 -0.88 -0.12
N LEU A 331 -3.82 -1.89 -0.04
CA LEU A 331 -5.22 -1.73 0.38
C LEU A 331 -5.38 -1.67 1.90
N LEU A 332 -4.51 -2.35 2.64
CA LEU A 332 -4.67 -2.56 4.08
C LEU A 332 -4.22 -1.34 4.89
N CYS A 333 -3.21 -0.62 4.40
CA CYS A 333 -2.57 0.47 5.13
C CYS A 333 -3.18 1.85 4.85
N GLU A 334 -3.92 2.00 3.75
CA GLU A 334 -4.38 3.31 3.26
C GLU A 334 -5.81 3.63 3.73
N LYS A 335 -6.08 4.91 3.95
CA LYS A 335 -7.40 5.40 4.40
C LYS A 335 -8.31 5.67 3.20
N TRP A 336 -8.94 4.61 2.69
CA TRP A 336 -9.73 4.67 1.47
C TRP A 336 -11.21 4.37 1.66
N LEU A 337 -11.59 3.73 2.77
CA LEU A 337 -12.97 3.36 3.03
C LEU A 337 -13.70 4.48 3.78
N LYS A 338 -14.76 5.03 3.19
CA LYS A 338 -15.56 6.09 3.80
C LYS A 338 -16.43 5.51 4.91
N THR A 339 -16.26 6.05 6.11
CA THR A 339 -17.08 5.77 7.29
C THR A 339 -17.72 7.07 7.78
N ARG A 340 -18.60 6.95 8.78
CA ARG A 340 -19.16 8.10 9.52
C ARG A 340 -18.05 8.99 10.12
N HIS A 341 -16.88 8.41 10.40
CA HIS A 341 -15.69 9.12 10.92
C HIS A 341 -14.73 9.60 9.84
N GLY A 342 -15.21 9.76 8.60
CA GLY A 342 -14.36 10.10 7.47
C GLY A 342 -13.70 8.87 6.85
N TYR A 343 -12.61 9.07 6.12
CA TYR A 343 -11.92 7.96 5.47
C TYR A 343 -11.01 7.23 6.47
N LYS A 344 -11.14 5.91 6.52
CA LYS A 344 -10.43 5.01 7.45
C LYS A 344 -9.79 3.86 6.69
N THR A 345 -8.83 3.19 7.31
CA THR A 345 -8.30 1.93 6.78
C THR A 345 -9.35 0.83 6.95
N PRO A 346 -9.27 -0.29 6.20
CA PRO A 346 -10.15 -1.43 6.42
C PRO A 346 -10.18 -1.89 7.89
N GLY A 347 -9.02 -1.99 8.55
CA GLY A 347 -8.89 -2.40 9.95
C GLY A 347 -9.47 -1.41 10.99
N GLU A 348 -9.73 -0.17 10.59
CA GLU A 348 -10.37 0.86 11.42
C GLU A 348 -11.86 1.05 11.10
N SER A 349 -12.41 0.23 10.20
CA SER A 349 -13.77 0.37 9.69
C SER A 349 -14.66 -0.78 10.16
N ILE A 350 -15.92 -0.48 10.44
CA ILE A 350 -16.91 -1.46 10.90
C ILE A 350 -18.02 -1.57 9.86
N ILE A 351 -18.34 -2.79 9.42
CA ILE A 351 -19.52 -3.01 8.57
C ILE A 351 -20.78 -2.99 9.45
N SER A 352 -21.81 -2.25 9.05
CA SER A 352 -23.06 -2.22 9.80
C SER A 352 -23.71 -3.61 9.83
N GLY A 353 -24.45 -3.89 10.91
CA GLY A 353 -25.07 -5.18 11.17
C GLY A 353 -25.97 -5.12 12.39
N SER A 354 -26.77 -6.18 12.61
CA SER A 354 -27.76 -6.25 13.69
C SER A 354 -27.16 -5.97 15.08
N ASN A 355 -25.90 -6.35 15.28
CA ASN A 355 -25.21 -6.19 16.55
C ASN A 355 -24.78 -4.73 16.82
N TRP A 356 -24.59 -3.92 15.78
CA TRP A 356 -24.08 -2.54 15.88
C TRP A 356 -25.19 -1.52 16.08
N GLY A 357 -26.43 -1.83 15.69
CA GLY A 357 -27.58 -0.93 15.83
C GLY A 357 -27.75 -0.41 17.27
N PRO A 358 -27.90 -1.30 18.27
CA PRO A 358 -28.01 -0.89 19.68
C PRO A 358 -26.79 -0.12 20.21
N ILE A 359 -25.58 -0.45 19.73
CA ILE A 359 -24.32 0.15 20.20
C ILE A 359 -24.15 1.56 19.64
N SER A 360 -24.58 1.78 18.39
CA SER A 360 -24.45 3.07 17.70
C SER A 360 -25.26 4.21 18.34
N PHE A 361 -26.14 3.91 19.31
CA PHE A 361 -26.84 4.93 20.11
C PHE A 361 -25.97 5.58 21.20
N PHE A 362 -24.94 4.88 21.68
CA PHE A 362 -24.11 5.32 22.81
C PHE A 362 -22.67 5.59 22.41
N VAL A 363 -22.21 4.94 21.35
CA VAL A 363 -20.86 5.07 20.84
C VAL A 363 -20.92 5.44 19.37
N ASP A 364 -20.38 6.60 19.03
CA ASP A 364 -20.16 6.96 17.64
C ASP A 364 -19.04 6.07 17.09
N LEU A 365 -19.40 5.10 16.25
CA LEU A 365 -18.51 4.09 15.69
C LEU A 365 -18.16 4.42 14.23
N PRO A 366 -16.97 4.01 13.74
CA PRO A 366 -16.55 4.20 12.34
C PRO A 366 -17.27 3.20 11.41
N LEU A 367 -18.60 3.25 11.40
CA LEU A 367 -19.45 2.45 10.53
C LEU A 367 -19.29 2.91 9.09
N ILE A 368 -19.18 1.95 8.16
CA ILE A 368 -19.18 2.22 6.72
C ILE A 368 -20.38 3.10 6.35
N ASP A 369 -20.14 4.12 5.55
CA ASP A 369 -21.12 5.15 5.23
C ASP A 369 -22.11 4.67 4.16
N ASP A 370 -23.29 4.25 4.62
CA ASP A 370 -24.41 3.83 3.77
C ASP A 370 -24.89 4.93 2.81
N ALA A 371 -24.79 6.20 3.19
CA ALA A 371 -25.18 7.30 2.31
C ALA A 371 -24.18 7.46 1.15
N HIS A 372 -22.92 7.08 1.36
CA HIS A 372 -21.87 7.16 0.34
C HIS A 372 -21.85 5.95 -0.60
N TYR A 373 -21.90 4.73 -0.06
CA TYR A 373 -21.77 3.50 -0.84
C TYR A 373 -23.11 2.83 -1.20
N GLY A 374 -24.18 3.19 -0.50
CA GLY A 374 -25.44 2.47 -0.55
C GLY A 374 -25.35 1.07 0.05
N ILE A 375 -26.49 0.38 0.14
CA ILE A 375 -26.55 -1.00 0.66
C ILE A 375 -25.82 -2.02 -0.22
N GLY A 376 -25.40 -1.63 -1.43
CA GLY A 376 -24.69 -2.50 -2.35
C GLY A 376 -23.35 -3.00 -1.79
N ILE A 377 -22.67 -2.21 -0.96
CA ILE A 377 -21.36 -2.57 -0.40
C ILE A 377 -21.42 -3.81 0.49
N TYR A 378 -22.57 -4.09 1.11
CA TYR A 378 -22.79 -5.29 1.93
C TYR A 378 -22.73 -6.59 1.14
N LYS A 379 -22.91 -6.52 -0.19
CA LYS A 379 -22.69 -7.70 -1.05
C LYS A 379 -21.24 -8.17 -0.98
N PHE A 380 -20.29 -7.31 -0.61
CA PHE A 380 -18.86 -7.58 -0.53
C PHE A 380 -18.36 -7.86 0.90
N LYS A 381 -19.23 -8.37 1.78
CA LYS A 381 -18.91 -8.60 3.19
C LYS A 381 -17.66 -9.48 3.37
N ASP A 382 -17.54 -10.56 2.61
CA ASP A 382 -16.44 -11.51 2.73
C ASP A 382 -15.10 -10.89 2.29
N GLU A 383 -15.11 -10.12 1.20
CA GLU A 383 -13.94 -9.38 0.71
C GLU A 383 -13.51 -8.31 1.72
N LEU A 384 -14.47 -7.56 2.28
CA LEU A 384 -14.21 -6.55 3.30
C LEU A 384 -13.62 -7.19 4.57
N GLN A 385 -14.19 -8.31 5.02
CA GLN A 385 -13.67 -9.06 6.17
C GLN A 385 -12.24 -9.56 5.92
N MET A 386 -11.94 -10.07 4.72
CA MET A 386 -10.59 -10.49 4.32
C MET A 386 -9.59 -9.32 4.41
N LEU A 387 -10.00 -8.14 3.93
CA LEU A 387 -9.22 -6.90 4.00
C LEU A 387 -9.09 -6.34 5.43
N GLY A 388 -9.79 -6.93 6.41
CA GLY A 388 -9.66 -6.59 7.83
C GLY A 388 -10.78 -5.69 8.37
N VAL A 389 -11.83 -5.41 7.59
CA VAL A 389 -13.03 -4.74 8.09
C VAL A 389 -13.66 -5.57 9.20
N ILE A 390 -14.06 -4.89 10.26
CA ILE A 390 -14.63 -5.50 11.45
C ILE A 390 -16.08 -5.88 11.13
N THR A 391 -16.38 -7.17 11.24
CA THR A 391 -17.72 -7.71 10.93
C THR A 391 -18.43 -8.32 12.13
N ASP A 392 -17.70 -8.57 13.21
CA ASP A 392 -18.15 -9.22 14.44
C ASP A 392 -17.85 -8.36 15.67
N PHE A 393 -18.62 -8.58 16.74
CA PHE A 393 -18.53 -7.78 17.97
C PHE A 393 -17.21 -7.99 18.71
N GLU A 394 -16.66 -9.21 18.72
CA GLU A 394 -15.41 -9.52 19.42
C GLU A 394 -14.26 -8.64 18.94
N ARG A 395 -14.10 -8.51 17.62
CA ARG A 395 -13.07 -7.63 17.03
C ARG A 395 -13.35 -6.15 17.24
N GLY A 396 -14.62 -5.74 17.26
CA GLY A 396 -14.99 -4.33 17.42
C GLY A 396 -15.16 -3.86 18.87
N ALA A 397 -15.13 -4.75 19.87
CA ALA A 397 -15.28 -4.41 21.28
C ALA A 397 -14.29 -3.32 21.74
N SER A 398 -13.07 -3.34 21.22
CA SER A 398 -12.05 -2.32 21.50
C SER A 398 -12.42 -0.92 21.00
N PHE A 399 -13.16 -0.81 19.89
CA PHE A 399 -13.67 0.47 19.37
C PHE A 399 -14.83 0.98 20.21
N VAL A 400 -15.70 0.07 20.66
CA VAL A 400 -16.80 0.39 21.59
C VAL A 400 -16.26 0.92 22.91
N ALA A 401 -15.31 0.21 23.52
CA ALA A 401 -14.69 0.61 24.77
C ALA A 401 -13.99 1.99 24.68
N LYS A 402 -13.30 2.25 23.56
CA LYS A 402 -12.66 3.55 23.33
C LYS A 402 -13.67 4.67 23.18
N GLY A 403 -14.77 4.49 22.47
CA GLY A 403 -15.73 5.57 22.22
C GLY A 403 -16.62 5.95 23.41
N LEU A 404 -16.53 5.24 24.54
CA LEU A 404 -17.18 5.59 25.80
C LEU A 404 -16.38 6.71 26.50
N HIS A 405 -16.51 7.96 26.03
CA HIS A 405 -15.70 9.10 26.51
C HIS A 405 -16.41 10.08 27.44
N SER A 406 -17.71 9.91 27.72
CA SER A 406 -18.42 10.74 28.69
C SER A 406 -19.29 9.89 29.62
N PRO A 407 -19.44 10.27 30.90
CA PRO A 407 -20.59 9.83 31.68
C PRO A 407 -21.83 10.32 30.93
N ILE A 408 -22.68 9.38 30.52
CA ILE A 408 -23.88 9.71 29.78
C ILE A 408 -24.73 10.63 30.67
N GLN A 409 -25.02 11.85 30.21
CA GLN A 409 -25.55 12.93 31.05
C GLN A 409 -26.91 12.55 31.70
N PRO A 410 -27.04 12.55 33.04
CA PRO A 410 -28.25 12.14 33.76
C PRO A 410 -29.54 12.86 33.32
N GLU A 411 -29.43 14.08 32.79
CA GLU A 411 -30.59 14.87 32.36
C GLU A 411 -31.30 14.31 31.11
N LEU A 412 -30.62 13.49 30.30
CA LEU A 412 -31.26 12.76 29.18
C LEU A 412 -32.12 11.57 29.67
N PHE A 413 -32.03 11.20 30.96
CA PHE A 413 -32.58 9.96 31.51
C PHE A 413 -33.92 10.11 32.23
N ALA A 414 -34.41 11.33 32.45
CA ALA A 414 -35.55 11.57 33.34
C ALA A 414 -36.93 11.27 32.73
N SER A 415 -37.05 11.12 31.39
CA SER A 415 -38.35 11.01 30.73
C SER A 415 -38.55 9.83 29.77
N ASP A 416 -37.53 9.00 29.50
CA ASP A 416 -37.61 7.93 28.50
C ASP A 416 -37.48 6.52 29.11
N GLU A 417 -38.46 5.66 28.81
CA GLU A 417 -38.55 4.26 29.23
C GLU A 417 -37.35 3.41 28.76
N ARG A 418 -36.60 3.88 27.75
CA ARG A 418 -35.37 3.25 27.22
C ARG A 418 -34.15 3.34 28.15
N CYS A 419 -34.14 4.29 29.08
CA CYS A 419 -33.02 4.56 29.98
C CYS A 419 -32.90 3.59 31.16
N ARG A 420 -34.00 2.90 31.55
CA ARG A 420 -33.96 1.82 32.56
C ARG A 420 -33.06 0.66 32.17
N LYS A 421 -32.74 0.50 30.87
CA LYS A 421 -31.88 -0.59 30.35
C LYS A 421 -30.37 -0.35 30.52
N GLN A 422 -29.94 0.81 31.03
CA GLN A 422 -28.53 1.19 31.21
C GLN A 422 -28.11 1.29 32.69
N MET A 423 -29.03 0.93 33.59
CA MET A 423 -28.82 0.91 35.03
C MET A 423 -28.89 -0.54 35.50
N PHE A 424 -28.12 -0.88 36.53
CA PHE A 424 -28.31 -2.15 37.22
C PHE A 424 -29.48 -2.00 38.19
N GLU A 425 -30.41 -2.94 38.15
CA GLU A 425 -31.35 -3.11 39.25
C GLU A 425 -30.55 -3.53 40.50
N THR A 426 -30.67 -2.73 41.55
CA THR A 426 -30.01 -3.00 42.83
C THR A 426 -31.03 -3.04 43.96
N MET A 427 -30.61 -3.53 45.12
CA MET A 427 -31.40 -3.47 46.36
C MET A 427 -31.78 -2.04 46.79
N LYS A 428 -31.19 -1.01 46.17
CA LYS A 428 -31.50 0.41 46.38
C LYS A 428 -32.08 1.07 45.11
N GLY A 429 -32.72 0.28 44.25
CA GLY A 429 -33.28 0.70 42.96
C GLY A 429 -32.24 0.73 41.84
N TYR A 430 -32.61 1.26 40.69
CA TYR A 430 -31.72 1.35 39.54
C TYR A 430 -30.51 2.26 39.82
N LYS A 431 -29.31 1.77 39.58
CA LYS A 431 -28.04 2.48 39.80
C LYS A 431 -27.08 2.35 38.62
N ILE A 432 -26.23 3.36 38.43
CA ILE A 432 -25.14 3.29 37.45
C ILE A 432 -24.02 2.37 37.95
N PRO A 433 -23.20 1.77 37.07
CA PRO A 433 -22.20 0.78 37.47
C PRO A 433 -21.28 1.24 38.61
N GLN A 434 -20.82 2.48 38.60
CA GLN A 434 -19.90 3.04 39.61
C GLN A 434 -20.51 3.14 41.02
N GLU A 435 -21.84 3.15 41.10
CA GLU A 435 -22.60 3.15 42.36
C GLU A 435 -23.09 1.76 42.77
N CYS A 436 -22.77 0.72 41.99
CA CYS A 436 -23.22 -0.64 42.26
C CYS A 436 -22.16 -1.47 42.99
N VAL A 437 -22.63 -2.41 43.81
CA VAL A 437 -21.79 -3.40 44.48
C VAL A 437 -22.15 -4.79 43.97
N LEU A 438 -21.16 -5.55 43.48
CA LEU A 438 -21.33 -6.99 43.33
C LEU A 438 -21.10 -7.61 44.71
N PHE A 439 -22.19 -8.03 45.36
CA PHE A 439 -22.14 -8.41 46.77
C PHE A 439 -21.60 -9.83 46.96
N ASP A 440 -20.49 -9.97 47.68
CA ASP A 440 -19.97 -11.27 48.09
C ASP A 440 -20.80 -11.83 49.26
N PRO A 441 -21.42 -13.03 49.12
CA PRO A 441 -22.19 -13.67 50.19
C PRO A 441 -21.42 -13.83 51.53
N ALA A 442 -20.08 -13.85 51.52
CA ALA A 442 -19.27 -13.87 52.74
C ALA A 442 -19.46 -12.63 53.63
N TRP A 443 -20.00 -11.53 53.07
CA TRP A 443 -20.25 -10.27 53.78
C TRP A 443 -21.58 -10.24 54.54
N GLU A 444 -22.50 -11.18 54.29
CA GLU A 444 -23.86 -11.17 54.86
C GLU A 444 -23.89 -11.11 56.40
N ARG A 445 -22.85 -11.64 57.05
CA ARG A 445 -22.72 -11.64 58.52
C ARG A 445 -22.40 -10.27 59.11
N ILE A 446 -21.95 -9.32 58.31
CA ILE A 446 -21.45 -7.99 58.73
C ILE A 446 -22.18 -6.83 58.06
N LEU A 447 -22.60 -6.99 56.81
CA LEU A 447 -23.34 -6.03 56.01
C LEU A 447 -24.47 -6.80 55.32
N LYS A 448 -25.72 -6.35 55.42
CA LYS A 448 -26.80 -7.00 54.67
C LYS A 448 -26.77 -6.53 53.23
N ARG A 449 -27.21 -7.37 52.29
CA ARG A 449 -27.38 -6.95 50.87
C ARG A 449 -28.27 -5.72 50.70
N SER A 450 -29.28 -5.56 51.55
CA SER A 450 -30.19 -4.40 51.55
C SER A 450 -29.54 -3.10 52.01
N ASP A 451 -28.39 -3.16 52.66
CA ASP A 451 -27.73 -2.02 53.30
C ASP A 451 -26.74 -1.33 52.35
N ALA A 452 -26.44 -1.97 51.22
CA ALA A 452 -25.60 -1.46 50.13
C ALA A 452 -26.40 -1.40 48.82
N PRO A 453 -25.96 -0.61 47.82
CA PRO A 453 -26.49 -0.65 46.46
C PRO A 453 -26.04 -1.93 45.72
N SER A 454 -26.39 -3.08 46.27
CA SER A 454 -26.00 -4.39 45.76
C SER A 454 -26.83 -4.79 44.54
N ILE A 455 -26.17 -5.27 43.49
CA ILE A 455 -26.85 -5.79 42.28
C ILE A 455 -27.87 -6.85 42.69
N ASP A 456 -29.11 -6.71 42.21
CA ASP A 456 -30.21 -7.57 42.59
C ASP A 456 -30.09 -8.95 41.93
N GLU A 457 -29.58 -9.91 42.69
CA GLU A 457 -29.45 -11.30 42.26
C GLU A 457 -30.80 -11.94 41.87
N SER A 458 -31.91 -11.52 42.47
CA SER A 458 -33.23 -12.05 42.12
C SER A 458 -33.69 -11.58 40.74
N PHE A 459 -33.19 -10.43 40.29
CA PHE A 459 -33.45 -9.87 38.97
C PHE A 459 -32.53 -10.47 37.88
N TYR A 460 -31.23 -10.57 38.16
CA TYR A 460 -30.22 -11.00 37.15
C TYR A 460 -29.86 -12.49 37.20
N GLY A 461 -30.25 -13.20 38.25
CA GLY A 461 -29.86 -14.59 38.51
C GLY A 461 -28.40 -14.75 38.95
N THR A 462 -28.07 -15.95 39.43
CA THR A 462 -26.73 -16.31 39.96
C THR A 462 -25.62 -16.30 38.92
N SER A 463 -25.95 -16.29 37.61
CA SER A 463 -24.94 -16.23 36.53
C SER A 463 -24.19 -14.91 36.47
N ILE A 464 -24.70 -13.85 37.10
CA ILE A 464 -24.05 -12.53 37.08
C ILE A 464 -22.65 -12.55 37.71
N PHE A 465 -22.41 -13.45 38.66
CA PHE A 465 -21.11 -13.64 39.30
C PHE A 465 -20.04 -14.18 38.32
N LEU A 466 -20.41 -14.83 37.21
CA LEU A 466 -19.46 -15.27 36.18
C LEU A 466 -18.81 -14.10 35.43
N TYR A 467 -19.41 -12.92 35.49
CA TYR A 467 -18.97 -11.72 34.80
C TYR A 467 -18.24 -10.74 35.73
N GLU A 468 -17.72 -11.21 36.87
CA GLU A 468 -17.07 -10.38 37.89
C GLU A 468 -16.01 -9.43 37.30
N ASN A 469 -15.12 -9.94 36.45
CA ASN A 469 -14.06 -9.14 35.83
C ASN A 469 -14.64 -8.05 34.91
N GLN A 470 -15.65 -8.41 34.10
CA GLN A 470 -16.32 -7.48 33.19
C GLN A 470 -17.10 -6.40 33.95
N LEU A 471 -17.76 -6.77 35.06
CA LEU A 471 -18.46 -5.84 35.93
C LEU A 471 -17.48 -4.89 36.62
N ARG A 472 -16.32 -5.39 37.04
CA ARG A 472 -15.22 -4.59 37.58
C ARG A 472 -14.72 -3.57 36.56
N ASP A 473 -14.51 -3.99 35.31
CA ASP A 473 -14.03 -3.13 34.21
C ASP A 473 -14.98 -1.97 33.90
N ILE A 474 -16.29 -2.18 34.02
CA ILE A 474 -17.30 -1.11 33.83
C ILE A 474 -17.53 -0.26 35.09
N GLY A 475 -16.84 -0.56 36.21
CA GLY A 475 -16.79 0.27 37.41
C GLY A 475 -17.60 -0.22 38.60
N VAL A 476 -18.26 -1.38 38.53
CA VAL A 476 -18.95 -2.03 39.66
C VAL A 476 -17.94 -2.36 40.76
N LYS A 477 -18.32 -2.10 42.02
CA LYS A 477 -17.45 -2.35 43.17
C LYS A 477 -17.51 -3.83 43.52
N VAL A 478 -16.38 -4.51 43.30
CA VAL A 478 -16.20 -5.94 43.61
C VAL A 478 -15.24 -6.09 44.80
N ASP A 479 -14.15 -5.31 44.81
CA ASP A 479 -13.14 -5.40 45.86
C ASP A 479 -13.60 -4.75 47.18
N PRO A 480 -13.37 -5.36 48.35
CA PRO A 480 -13.90 -4.87 49.63
C PRO A 480 -13.52 -3.42 49.98
N LEU A 481 -12.31 -2.97 49.62
CA LEU A 481 -11.86 -1.60 49.89
C LEU A 481 -12.57 -0.55 49.01
N ASP A 482 -12.92 -0.93 47.79
CA ASP A 482 -13.70 -0.08 46.88
C ASP A 482 -15.16 0.02 47.34
N VAL A 483 -15.72 -1.09 47.84
CA VAL A 483 -17.04 -1.12 48.49
C VAL A 483 -17.02 -0.23 49.74
N CYS A 484 -16.00 -0.33 50.60
CA CYS A 484 -15.83 0.55 51.75
C CYS A 484 -15.79 2.03 51.35
N SER A 485 -15.06 2.37 50.29
CA SER A 485 -14.96 3.75 49.81
C SER A 485 -16.28 4.28 49.24
N LEU A 486 -17.06 3.43 48.56
CA LEU A 486 -18.40 3.78 48.11
C LEU A 486 -19.35 3.99 49.29
N LEU A 487 -19.38 3.04 50.24
CA LEU A 487 -20.27 3.10 51.40
C LEU A 487 -19.95 4.28 52.32
N SER A 488 -18.67 4.63 52.49
CA SER A 488 -18.30 5.79 53.30
C SER A 488 -18.80 7.11 52.68
N GLY A 489 -18.77 7.24 51.36
CA GLY A 489 -19.35 8.37 50.63
C GLY A 489 -20.87 8.46 50.78
N LEU A 490 -21.56 7.34 51.00
CA LEU A 490 -23.01 7.30 51.19
C LEU A 490 -23.43 7.59 52.63
N LEU A 491 -22.55 7.47 53.62
CA LEU A 491 -22.90 7.56 55.06
C LEU A 491 -23.73 8.80 55.39
N LEU A 492 -23.30 9.99 54.97
CA LEU A 492 -23.97 11.25 55.32
C LEU A 492 -25.40 11.37 54.77
N SER A 493 -25.75 10.58 53.75
CA SER A 493 -27.12 10.52 53.20
C SER A 493 -28.06 9.59 53.97
N LEU A 494 -27.52 8.82 54.92
CA LEU A 494 -28.27 7.82 55.68
C LEU A 494 -28.77 8.40 57.02
N SER A 495 -29.89 7.84 57.48
CA SER A 495 -30.50 8.15 58.78
C SER A 495 -30.90 6.90 59.59
N ASP A 496 -30.84 5.71 58.99
CA ASP A 496 -31.17 4.46 59.67
C ASP A 496 -29.99 3.97 60.53
N ARG A 497 -30.23 3.87 61.84
CA ARG A 497 -29.20 3.43 62.81
C ARG A 497 -28.66 2.03 62.49
N GLY A 498 -29.52 1.09 62.08
CA GLY A 498 -29.13 -0.29 61.79
C GLY A 498 -28.19 -0.36 60.60
N VAL A 499 -28.57 0.29 59.50
CA VAL A 499 -27.78 0.38 58.26
C VAL A 499 -26.43 1.05 58.54
N ILE A 500 -26.43 2.22 59.21
CA ILE A 500 -25.19 2.94 59.54
C ILE A 500 -24.26 2.09 60.41
N THR A 501 -24.81 1.39 61.41
CA THR A 501 -24.01 0.52 62.29
C THR A 501 -23.41 -0.66 61.53
N SER A 502 -24.17 -1.25 60.58
CA SER A 502 -23.65 -2.35 59.74
C SER A 502 -22.57 -1.87 58.78
N ILE A 503 -22.72 -0.68 58.19
CA ILE A 503 -21.68 -0.05 57.35
C ILE A 503 -20.42 0.23 58.17
N TYR A 504 -20.53 0.80 59.37
CA TYR A 504 -19.38 0.98 60.27
C TYR A 504 -18.71 -0.35 60.64
N GLY A 505 -19.49 -1.39 60.87
CA GLY A 505 -18.96 -2.74 61.11
C GLY A 505 -18.19 -3.29 59.92
N PHE A 506 -18.68 -3.07 58.70
CA PHE A 506 -18.04 -3.46 57.45
C PHE A 506 -16.72 -2.70 57.24
N LEU A 507 -16.75 -1.37 57.35
CA LEU A 507 -15.57 -0.49 57.25
C LEU A 507 -14.48 -0.89 58.26
N ASN A 508 -14.87 -1.17 59.52
CA ASN A 508 -13.95 -1.61 60.56
C ASN A 508 -13.32 -2.97 60.23
N LYS A 509 -14.10 -3.94 59.74
CA LYS A 509 -13.58 -5.28 59.41
C LYS A 509 -12.50 -5.24 58.32
N PHE A 510 -12.65 -4.35 57.34
CA PHE A 510 -11.66 -4.16 56.27
C PHE A 510 -10.64 -3.06 56.56
N GLN A 511 -10.60 -2.56 57.81
CA GLN A 511 -9.65 -1.54 58.26
C GLN A 511 -9.59 -0.30 57.34
N TRP A 512 -10.75 0.13 56.83
CA TRP A 512 -10.82 1.26 55.92
C TRP A 512 -10.39 2.56 56.61
N SER A 513 -9.67 3.41 55.90
CA SER A 513 -9.31 4.76 56.33
C SER A 513 -9.48 5.75 55.18
N PRO A 514 -9.91 7.00 55.46
CA PRO A 514 -10.00 8.04 54.45
C PRO A 514 -8.62 8.36 53.85
N LYS A 515 -8.58 8.69 52.55
CA LYS A 515 -7.34 9.01 51.82
C LYS A 515 -6.80 10.41 52.14
N ASP A 516 -7.68 11.35 52.48
CA ASP A 516 -7.33 12.71 52.88
C ASP A 516 -7.19 12.80 54.41
N GLN A 517 -6.05 13.34 54.87
CA GLN A 517 -5.69 13.40 56.29
C GLN A 517 -6.22 14.64 57.03
N ASP A 518 -7.08 15.44 56.41
CA ASP A 518 -7.74 16.58 57.07
C ASP A 518 -8.81 16.07 58.06
N LYS A 519 -8.33 15.65 59.25
CA LYS A 519 -9.12 15.09 60.35
C LYS A 519 -10.17 16.04 60.94
N CYS A 520 -10.26 17.27 60.45
CA CYS A 520 -11.03 18.34 61.08
C CYS A 520 -12.52 18.38 60.69
N ASN A 521 -12.96 17.65 59.66
CA ASN A 521 -14.33 17.75 59.12
C ASN A 521 -15.10 16.43 59.07
N PHE A 522 -14.63 15.37 59.72
CA PHE A 522 -15.37 14.11 59.76
C PHE A 522 -16.57 14.19 60.69
N GLN A 523 -17.70 13.61 60.26
CA GLN A 523 -18.91 13.50 61.07
C GLN A 523 -19.16 12.04 61.45
N VAL A 524 -19.69 11.85 62.66
CA VAL A 524 -20.08 10.55 63.21
C VAL A 524 -21.55 10.59 63.57
N TRP A 525 -22.26 9.51 63.24
CA TRP A 525 -23.67 9.39 63.56
C TRP A 525 -23.90 9.24 65.07
N ILE A 526 -24.80 10.03 65.63
CA ILE A 526 -25.22 9.94 67.03
C ILE A 526 -26.67 9.44 67.07
N PRO A 527 -26.91 8.19 67.54
CA PRO A 527 -28.25 7.64 67.66
C PRO A 527 -29.08 8.36 68.74
N GLY A 528 -30.30 8.80 68.41
CA GLY A 528 -31.27 9.34 69.34
C GLY A 528 -32.27 8.29 69.89
N SER A 529 -33.15 8.73 70.78
CA SER A 529 -34.02 7.85 71.59
C SER A 529 -35.26 7.30 70.88
N LYS A 530 -35.59 7.78 69.68
CA LYS A 530 -36.78 7.35 68.88
C LYS A 530 -36.44 6.98 67.43
N GLY A 531 -35.22 6.47 67.19
CA GLY A 531 -34.77 6.05 65.85
C GLY A 531 -34.31 7.21 64.94
N THR A 532 -34.56 8.46 65.33
CA THR A 532 -33.89 9.63 64.77
C THR A 532 -32.49 9.77 65.37
N GLY A 533 -31.55 10.32 64.60
CA GLY A 533 -30.20 10.63 65.05
C GLY A 533 -29.65 11.84 64.31
N VAL A 534 -28.45 12.27 64.69
CA VAL A 534 -27.80 13.45 64.12
C VAL A 534 -26.36 13.12 63.73
N TRP A 535 -25.89 13.68 62.62
CA TRP A 535 -24.48 13.68 62.27
C TRP A 535 -23.77 14.77 63.08
N ALA A 536 -22.91 14.37 64.02
CA ALA A 536 -22.14 15.29 64.85
C ALA A 536 -20.69 15.35 64.35
N ASN A 537 -20.02 16.50 64.49
CA ASN A 537 -18.61 16.60 64.14
C ASN A 537 -17.77 15.73 65.09
N SER A 538 -16.69 15.16 64.58
CA SER A 538 -15.78 14.31 65.36
C SER A 538 -15.18 15.03 66.57
N GLN A 539 -15.02 16.35 66.48
CA GLN A 539 -14.54 17.22 67.57
C GLN A 539 -15.54 17.33 68.74
N ASP A 540 -16.83 17.15 68.47
CA ASP A 540 -17.89 17.16 69.49
C ASP A 540 -18.11 15.77 70.10
N CYS A 541 -17.27 14.78 69.73
CA CYS A 541 -17.39 13.39 70.12
C CYS A 541 -16.14 12.92 70.89
N VAL A 542 -16.35 12.05 71.89
CA VAL A 542 -15.27 11.34 72.59
C VAL A 542 -15.61 9.86 72.72
N LEU A 543 -14.61 8.98 72.73
CA LEU A 543 -14.87 7.55 72.94
C LEU A 543 -15.31 7.28 74.39
N HIS A 544 -14.63 7.87 75.36
CA HIS A 544 -14.83 7.59 76.79
C HIS A 544 -15.06 8.87 77.62
N ASP A 545 -16.04 8.83 78.52
CA ASP A 545 -16.26 9.85 79.55
C ASP A 545 -16.38 9.16 80.91
N ARG A 546 -15.23 8.70 81.43
CA ARG A 546 -15.15 7.82 82.62
C ARG A 546 -15.83 8.39 83.87
N LYS A 547 -15.94 9.71 83.97
CA LYS A 547 -16.54 10.42 85.11
C LYS A 547 -17.91 11.02 84.77
N ASN A 548 -18.41 10.80 83.55
CA ASN A 548 -19.67 11.33 83.03
C ASN A 548 -19.81 12.87 83.15
N LEU A 549 -18.69 13.58 83.09
CA LEU A 549 -18.61 15.03 83.34
C LEU A 549 -19.04 15.87 82.12
N PHE A 550 -18.94 15.31 80.93
CA PHE A 550 -19.10 16.02 79.66
C PHE A 550 -20.37 15.63 78.91
N SER A 551 -21.22 14.80 79.49
CA SER A 551 -22.45 14.28 78.87
C SER A 551 -23.43 15.34 78.36
N SER A 552 -23.32 16.61 78.81
CA SER A 552 -24.12 17.74 78.35
C SER A 552 -23.47 18.56 77.22
N ARG A 553 -22.24 18.21 76.81
CA ARG A 553 -21.40 18.98 75.87
C ARG A 553 -20.78 18.14 74.76
N LEU A 554 -20.33 16.94 75.09
CA LEU A 554 -19.70 16.01 74.17
C LEU A 554 -20.51 14.73 74.04
N PHE A 555 -20.55 14.18 72.84
CA PHE A 555 -21.17 12.88 72.58
C PHE A 555 -20.19 11.76 72.93
N CYS A 556 -20.49 11.05 74.01
CA CYS A 556 -19.70 9.90 74.45
C CYS A 556 -20.10 8.62 73.70
N LEU A 557 -19.26 8.17 72.76
CA LEU A 557 -19.58 7.11 71.81
C LEU A 557 -19.69 5.71 72.41
N GLU A 558 -19.04 5.43 73.55
CA GLU A 558 -19.19 4.14 74.25
C GLU A 558 -20.63 3.86 74.71
N LYS A 559 -21.46 4.90 74.84
CA LYS A 559 -22.88 4.79 75.18
C LYS A 559 -23.73 4.30 73.99
N PHE A 560 -23.24 4.46 72.76
CA PHE A 560 -24.01 4.23 71.54
C PHE A 560 -23.51 3.04 70.72
N TYR A 561 -22.20 2.77 70.77
CA TYR A 561 -21.51 1.78 69.94
C TYR A 561 -20.82 0.69 70.76
N LYS A 562 -20.67 -0.51 70.16
CA LYS A 562 -19.96 -1.63 70.80
C LYS A 562 -18.48 -1.30 70.97
N LYS A 563 -17.86 -1.78 72.06
CA LYS A 563 -16.45 -1.53 72.39
C LYS A 563 -15.47 -1.80 71.24
N GLY A 564 -15.71 -2.85 70.44
CA GLY A 564 -14.85 -3.20 69.30
C GLY A 564 -14.90 -2.24 68.11
N LEU A 565 -15.86 -1.31 68.06
CA LEU A 565 -15.97 -0.30 66.99
C LEU A 565 -15.29 1.03 67.37
N LEU A 566 -15.11 1.29 68.67
CA LEU A 566 -14.57 2.55 69.18
C LEU A 566 -13.16 2.87 68.64
N PRO A 567 -12.20 1.93 68.60
CA PRO A 567 -10.87 2.21 68.04
C PRO A 567 -10.91 2.66 66.58
N PHE A 568 -11.81 2.07 65.78
CA PHE A 568 -12.00 2.42 64.38
C PHE A 568 -12.57 3.84 64.21
N LEU A 569 -13.54 4.23 65.05
CA LEU A 569 -14.09 5.59 65.00
C LEU A 569 -13.02 6.65 65.32
N SER A 570 -12.09 6.34 66.22
CA SER A 570 -10.93 7.20 66.46
C SER A 570 -9.97 7.21 65.27
N SER A 571 -9.58 6.05 64.74
CA SER A 571 -8.59 5.98 63.67
C SER A 571 -9.08 6.53 62.32
N ALA A 572 -10.32 6.24 61.94
CA ALA A 572 -10.88 6.58 60.63
C ALA A 572 -11.61 7.93 60.61
N PHE A 573 -12.26 8.33 61.71
CA PHE A 573 -13.04 9.58 61.77
C PHE A 573 -12.44 10.62 62.72
N GLY A 574 -11.28 10.35 63.33
CA GLY A 574 -10.56 11.33 64.15
C GLY A 574 -11.22 11.65 65.49
N VAL A 575 -12.10 10.79 66.00
CA VAL A 575 -12.75 10.98 67.31
C VAL A 575 -11.73 10.85 68.44
N ALA A 576 -11.70 11.82 69.36
CA ALA A 576 -10.77 11.79 70.49
C ALA A 576 -11.08 10.64 71.47
N GLU A 577 -10.05 9.98 72.01
CA GLU A 577 -10.26 8.87 72.96
C GLU A 577 -10.88 9.33 74.29
N ASN A 578 -10.45 10.49 74.78
CA ASN A 578 -10.91 11.10 76.03
C ASN A 578 -11.05 12.62 75.82
N PRO A 579 -11.85 13.33 76.65
CA PRO A 579 -11.92 14.79 76.64
C PRO A 579 -10.54 15.43 76.75
N SER A 580 -10.28 16.44 75.95
CA SER A 580 -9.03 17.20 75.92
C SER A 580 -8.93 18.17 77.10
N ILE A 581 -7.72 18.69 77.36
CA ILE A 581 -7.52 19.75 78.38
C ILE A 581 -8.41 20.96 78.09
N ASN A 582 -8.58 21.32 76.82
CA ASN A 582 -9.42 22.45 76.43
C ASN A 582 -10.88 22.22 76.80
N ASP A 583 -11.37 20.98 76.69
CA ASP A 583 -12.74 20.62 77.10
C ASP A 583 -12.91 20.82 78.61
N TYR A 584 -11.95 20.39 79.43
CA TYR A 584 -11.96 20.63 80.88
C TYR A 584 -11.93 22.12 81.23
N LEU A 585 -11.14 22.94 80.52
CA LEU A 585 -11.10 24.40 80.69
C LEU A 585 -12.43 25.06 80.31
N LEU A 586 -13.03 24.65 79.19
CA LEU A 586 -14.36 25.12 78.78
C LEU A 586 -15.44 24.72 79.78
N LEU A 587 -15.37 23.51 80.33
CA LEU A 587 -16.28 23.04 81.39
C LEU A 587 -16.12 23.90 82.64
N TRP A 588 -14.89 24.16 83.07
CA TRP A 588 -14.57 25.05 84.20
C TRP A 588 -15.14 26.46 84.00
N ASN A 589 -14.85 27.09 82.85
CA ASN A 589 -15.34 28.45 82.55
C ASN A 589 -16.87 28.53 82.59
N SER A 590 -17.56 27.49 82.12
CA SER A 590 -19.03 27.44 82.17
C SER A 590 -19.62 27.27 83.56
N TRP A 591 -18.86 26.70 84.48
CA TRP A 591 -19.25 26.58 85.88
C TRP A 591 -18.90 27.85 86.66
N ALA A 592 -17.75 28.47 86.39
CA ALA A 592 -17.34 29.74 86.98
C ALA A 592 -18.35 30.87 86.68
N LEU A 593 -19.11 30.75 85.59
CA LEU A 593 -20.16 31.70 85.18
C LEU A 593 -21.57 31.37 85.73
N ARG A 594 -21.76 30.31 86.53
CA ARG A 594 -23.06 30.00 87.16
C ARG A 594 -23.12 30.60 88.57
N ASP A 595 -24.04 31.53 88.79
CA ASP A 595 -24.28 32.28 90.06
C ASP A 595 -24.77 31.45 91.27
N ASN A 596 -24.64 30.12 91.24
CA ASN A 596 -25.15 29.24 92.28
C ASN A 596 -23.96 28.46 92.85
N GLY A 597 -23.26 29.07 93.80
CA GLY A 597 -22.00 28.59 94.41
C GLY A 597 -22.06 27.26 95.20
N GLN A 598 -22.63 26.20 94.64
CA GLN A 598 -22.55 24.85 95.18
C GLN A 598 -21.41 24.05 94.52
N VAL A 599 -20.40 23.72 95.31
CA VAL A 599 -19.32 22.79 94.95
C VAL A 599 -19.90 21.38 94.88
N THR A 600 -20.05 20.83 93.67
CA THR A 600 -20.49 19.44 93.46
C THR A 600 -19.32 18.47 93.46
N VAL A 601 -19.56 17.17 93.63
CA VAL A 601 -18.54 16.09 93.54
C VAL A 601 -17.71 16.18 92.25
N ALA A 602 -18.30 16.73 91.20
CA ALA A 602 -17.68 16.97 89.91
C ALA A 602 -16.55 18.03 89.97
N VAL A 603 -16.65 19.04 90.86
CA VAL A 603 -15.62 20.08 91.12
C VAL A 603 -14.42 19.49 91.86
N LEU A 604 -14.66 18.64 92.88
CA LEU A 604 -13.59 17.93 93.60
C LEU A 604 -12.82 16.97 92.68
N LEU A 605 -13.51 16.34 91.72
CA LEU A 605 -12.91 15.45 90.74
C LEU A 605 -12.09 16.20 89.65
N LEU A 606 -12.44 17.45 89.35
CA LEU A 606 -11.72 18.36 88.45
C LEU A 606 -10.41 18.85 89.09
N LEU A 607 -10.47 19.32 90.34
CA LEU A 607 -9.28 19.71 91.12
C LEU A 607 -8.29 18.55 91.29
N GLY A 608 -8.78 17.33 91.51
CA GLY A 608 -7.94 16.13 91.62
C GLY A 608 -7.36 15.59 90.30
N VAL A 609 -7.80 16.08 89.13
CA VAL A 609 -7.21 15.78 87.80
C VAL A 609 -6.20 16.86 87.43
N CYS A 610 -6.52 18.13 87.64
CA CYS A 610 -5.56 19.24 87.47
C CYS A 610 -4.35 19.09 88.40
N GLY A 611 -4.55 18.71 89.68
CA GLY A 611 -3.45 18.50 90.63
C GLY A 611 -2.51 17.35 90.23
N ARG A 612 -3.05 16.23 89.74
CA ARG A 612 -2.24 15.08 89.30
C ARG A 612 -1.51 15.29 87.97
N GLN A 613 -2.04 16.15 87.10
CA GLN A 613 -1.32 16.53 85.87
C GLN A 613 -0.20 17.55 86.16
N LEU A 614 -0.39 18.48 87.10
CA LEU A 614 0.65 19.42 87.54
C LEU A 614 1.87 18.72 88.18
N GLU A 615 1.68 17.64 88.95
CA GLU A 615 2.80 16.84 89.48
C GLU A 615 3.58 16.08 88.39
N SER A 616 2.96 15.75 87.25
CA SER A 616 3.62 15.03 86.15
C SER A 616 4.46 15.93 85.24
N THR A 617 4.19 17.24 85.23
CA THR A 617 4.97 18.24 84.50
C THR A 617 5.88 18.97 85.47
N GLY A 618 7.01 18.36 85.83
CA GLY A 618 8.02 18.97 86.68
C GLY A 618 8.46 20.34 86.17
N ARG A 619 7.94 21.41 86.76
CA ARG A 619 8.55 22.73 86.82
C ARG A 619 8.32 23.32 88.20
N ARG A 620 9.41 23.46 88.95
CA ARG A 620 9.47 24.39 90.09
C ARG A 620 9.20 25.79 89.55
N TYR A 621 8.24 26.48 90.14
CA TYR A 621 8.22 27.95 90.16
C TYR A 621 8.12 28.41 91.62
N SER A 622 8.90 29.44 91.90
CA SER A 622 9.17 30.07 93.19
C SER A 622 7.94 30.74 93.80
N GLU A 623 7.90 30.76 95.13
CA GLU A 623 6.99 31.58 95.96
C GLU A 623 7.11 33.06 95.61
N ALA A 624 6.27 33.53 94.68
CA ALA A 624 5.86 34.92 94.52
C ALA A 624 4.86 34.97 93.36
N GLU A 625 3.58 34.82 93.67
CA GLU A 625 2.38 35.23 92.91
C GLU A 625 1.21 34.33 93.34
N LEU A 626 0.73 34.59 94.55
CA LEU A 626 -0.54 34.12 95.09
C LEU A 626 -1.12 35.28 95.90
N ASP A 627 -1.99 36.07 95.26
CA ASP A 627 -3.05 36.87 95.88
C ASP A 627 -4.29 36.84 94.97
#